data_AF-V2Y3G8-F1
#
_entry.id   AF-V2Y3G8-F1
#
_cell.length_a   1.000
_cell.length_b   1.000
_cell.length_c   1.000
_cell.angle_alpha   90.00
_cell.angle_beta   90.00
_cell.angle_gamma   90.00
#
_symmetry.space_group_name_H-M   'P 1'
#
loop_
_entity.id
_entity.type
_entity.pdbx_description
1 polymer ?
#
loop_
_entity_poly.entity_id
_entity_poly.type
_entity_poly.pdbx_seq_one_letter_code
_entity_poly.pdbx_strand_id
1 'polypeptide(L)' 'MKEGVAMDMQKLKSLIYQGEKVDIECKKAEGNIPKSVYESYSAFANTKGGYIILGILEDKSKSLSE' A
#
# COMPACT_ATOMS: atom_id res chain seq x y z
N MET A 1 -1.70 5.76 26.37
CA MET A 1 -0.82 5.07 25.40
C MET A 1 -1.69 4.70 24.22
N LYS A 2 -1.44 5.23 23.01
CA LYS A 2 -2.24 4.86 21.84
C LYS A 2 -1.94 3.40 21.51
N GLU A 3 -2.92 2.54 21.70
CA GLU A 3 -2.92 1.17 21.17
C GLU A 3 -2.48 1.26 19.71
N GLY A 4 -1.47 0.49 19.33
CA GLY A 4 -1.07 0.35 17.93
C GLY A 4 -2.31 -0.07 17.17
N VAL A 5 -2.83 0.83 16.33
CA VAL A 5 -4.09 0.61 15.61
C VAL A 5 -3.90 -0.61 14.73
N ALA A 6 -4.48 -1.74 15.15
CA ALA A 6 -4.54 -2.92 14.32
C ALA A 6 -5.29 -2.55 13.04
N MET A 7 -4.65 -2.76 11.89
CA MET A 7 -5.26 -2.45 10.61
C MET A 7 -6.45 -3.38 10.39
N ASP A 8 -7.66 -2.82 10.36
CA ASP A 8 -8.87 -3.60 10.11
C ASP A 8 -8.85 -4.18 8.68
N MET A 9 -9.30 -5.43 8.53
CA MET A 9 -9.26 -6.15 7.26
C MET A 9 -10.17 -5.51 6.20
N GLN A 10 -11.31 -4.94 6.58
CA GLN A 10 -12.20 -4.22 5.65
C GLN A 10 -11.53 -2.92 5.20
N LYS A 11 -10.86 -2.23 6.11
CA LYS A 11 -10.11 -1.01 5.78
C LYS A 11 -8.95 -1.31 4.83
N LEU A 12 -8.19 -2.38 5.08
CA LEU A 12 -7.12 -2.81 4.17
C LEU A 12 -7.67 -3.15 2.78
N LYS A 13 -8.76 -3.93 2.69
CA LYS A 13 -9.42 -4.22 1.42
C LYS A 13 -9.85 -2.93 0.70
N SER A 14 -10.47 -1.99 1.40
CA SER A 14 -10.88 -0.71 0.82
C SER A 14 -9.70 0.06 0.24
N LEU A 15 -8.56 0.10 0.93
CA LEU A 15 -7.34 0.76 0.41
C LEU A 15 -6.81 0.08 -0.84
N ILE A 16 -6.80 -1.25 -0.88
CA ILE A 16 -6.38 -2.03 -2.05
C ILE A 16 -7.31 -1.77 -3.24
N TYR A 17 -8.63 -1.74 -2.99
CA TYR A 17 -9.63 -1.46 -4.03
C TYR A 17 -9.60 -0.01 -4.53
N GLN A 18 -9.12 0.93 -3.71
CA GLN A 18 -8.93 2.32 -4.14
C GLN A 18 -7.71 2.50 -5.07
N GLY A 19 -6.84 1.50 -5.17
CA GLY A 19 -5.63 1.51 -6.01
C GLY A 19 -4.51 2.38 -5.46
N GLU A 20 -3.40 2.46 -6.21
CA GLU A 20 -2.28 3.34 -5.88
C GLU A 20 -2.68 4.83 -5.90
N LYS A 21 -2.27 5.55 -4.85
CA LYS A 21 -2.47 6.99 -4.67
C LYS A 21 -1.18 7.62 -4.16
N VAL A 22 -1.15 8.94 -4.06
CA VAL A 22 0.02 9.69 -3.55
C VAL A 22 0.45 9.23 -2.15
N ASP A 23 -0.50 8.70 -1.38
CA ASP A 23 -0.37 8.20 -0.02
C ASP A 23 -0.54 6.68 0.11
N ILE A 24 -0.70 5.94 -1.00
CA ILE A 24 -0.87 4.48 -1.02
C ILE A 24 -0.03 3.88 -2.14
N GLU A 25 0.95 3.06 -1.77
CA GLU A 25 1.79 2.34 -2.72
C GLU A 25 1.58 0.83 -2.57
N CYS A 26 1.36 0.13 -3.68
CA CYS A 26 1.18 -1.32 -3.70
C CYS A 26 2.36 -1.99 -4.41
N LYS A 27 3.12 -2.83 -3.69
CA LYS A 27 4.28 -3.54 -4.28
C LYS A 27 4.17 -5.05 -4.13
N LYS A 28 4.49 -5.76 -5.22
CA LYS A 28 4.64 -7.21 -5.20
C LYS A 28 5.84 -7.57 -4.33
N ALA A 29 5.61 -8.42 -3.33
CA ALA A 29 6.64 -8.97 -2.47
C ALA A 29 6.42 -10.47 -2.34
N GLU A 30 7.36 -11.26 -2.85
CA GLU A 30 7.35 -12.73 -2.77
C GLU A 30 8.55 -13.15 -1.93
N GLY A 31 8.35 -13.26 -0.61
CA GLY A 31 9.37 -13.75 0.34
C GLY A 31 10.42 -12.74 0.80
N ASN A 32 10.57 -11.59 0.14
CA ASN A 32 11.49 -10.51 0.55
C ASN A 32 10.89 -9.13 0.30
N ILE A 33 11.37 -8.12 1.03
CA ILE A 33 11.00 -6.71 0.83
C ILE A 33 11.75 -6.19 -0.41
N PRO A 34 11.04 -5.75 -1.48
CA PRO A 34 11.67 -5.17 -2.66
C PRO A 34 12.45 -3.90 -2.30
N LYS A 35 13.61 -3.69 -2.96
CA LYS A 35 14.40 -2.45 -2.74
C LYS A 35 13.61 -1.17 -3.03
N SER A 36 12.68 -1.24 -3.97
CA SER A 36 11.80 -0.12 -4.32
C SER A 36 10.90 0.35 -3.18
N VAL A 37 10.67 -0.48 -2.15
CA VAL A 37 9.96 -0.06 -0.93
C VAL A 37 10.69 1.06 -0.21
N TYR A 38 12.03 1.03 -0.18
CA TYR A 38 12.81 2.07 0.50
C TYR A 38 12.73 3.42 -0.22
N GLU A 39 12.55 3.40 -1.54
CA GLU A 39 12.31 4.60 -2.35
C GLU A 39 10.96 5.23 -1.97
N SER A 40 9.89 4.43 -1.95
CA SER A 40 8.55 4.89 -1.52
C SER A 40 8.53 5.32 -0.05
N TYR A 41 9.26 4.61 0.82
CA TYR A 41 9.42 5.01 2.22
C TYR A 41 10.06 6.39 2.35
N SER A 42 11.13 6.64 1.61
CA SER A 42 11.79 7.96 1.57
C SER A 42 10.85 9.04 1.05
N ALA A 43 10.10 8.75 -0.03
CA ALA A 43 9.12 9.69 -0.58
C ALA A 43 7.99 10.00 0.41
N PHE A 44 7.47 9.00 1.12
CA PHE A 44 6.41 9.19 2.10
C PHE A 44 6.89 9.93 3.35
N ALA A 45 8.12 9.66 3.82
CA ALA A 45 8.72 10.38 4.94
C ALA A 45 8.90 11.88 4.67
N ASN A 46 9.14 12.25 3.41
CA ASN A 46 9.27 13.65 2.98
C ASN A 46 7.93 14.34 2.65
N THR A 47 6.81 13.62 2.73
CA THR A 47 5.47 14.13 2.41
C THR A 47 4.54 13.99 3.62
N LYS A 48 3.24 13.72 3.40
CA LYS A 48 2.25 13.58 4.49
C LYS A 48 2.28 12.19 5.13
N GLY A 49 3.24 11.34 4.77
CA GLY A 49 3.22 9.91 5.06
C GLY A 49 2.28 9.15 4.13
N GLY A 50 2.16 7.84 4.36
CA GLY A 50 1.33 6.96 3.54
C GLY A 50 1.39 5.51 3.98
N TYR A 51 0.71 4.65 3.24
CA TYR A 51 0.67 3.21 3.43
C TYR A 51 1.43 2.51 2.30
N ILE A 52 2.38 1.64 2.66
CA ILE A 52 3.03 0.74 1.72
C ILE A 52 2.47 -0.65 1.95
N ILE A 53 1.77 -1.19 0.96
CA ILE A 53 1.15 -2.50 1.03
C ILE A 53 2.00 -3.49 0.22
N LEU A 54 2.50 -4.52 0.90
CA LEU A 54 3.38 -5.52 0.31
C LEU A 54 2.63 -6.82 -0.01
N GLY A 55 3.04 -7.50 -1.07
CA GLY A 55 2.45 -8.78 -1.49
C GLY A 55 1.23 -8.63 -2.41
N ILE A 56 1.03 -7.44 -2.96
CA ILE A 56 -0.06 -7.15 -3.90
C ILE A 56 0.54 -6.73 -5.23
N LEU A 57 0.05 -7.33 -6.31
CA LEU A 57 0.33 -6.90 -7.66
C LEU A 57 -0.89 -6.12 -8.16
N GLU A 58 -0.71 -4.84 -8.45
CA GLU A 58 -1.77 -4.06 -9.10
C GLU A 58 -1.91 -4.54 -10.55
N ASP A 59 -3.08 -5.09 -10.87
CA ASP A 59 -3.42 -5.50 -12.22
C ASP A 59 -4.23 -4.40 -12.90
N LYS A 60 -3.54 -3.48 -13.58
CA LYS A 60 -4.15 -2.34 -14.30
C LYS A 60 -5.02 -2.77 -15.49
N SER A 61 -5.05 -4.06 -15.85
CA SER A 61 -5.91 -4.60 -16.91
C SER A 61 -7.34 -4.82 -16.42
N LYS A 62 -7.52 -5.05 -15.10
CA LYS A 62 -8.83 -5.15 -14.48
C LYS A 62 -9.26 -3.80 -13.92
N SER A 63 -9.73 -2.90 -14.78
CA SER A 63 -10.72 -1.91 -14.32
C SER A 63 -11.95 -2.71 -13.90
N LEU A 64 -12.31 -2.65 -12.62
CA LEU A 64 -13.56 -3.24 -12.13
C LEU A 64 -14.71 -2.74 -13.02
N SER A 65 -15.29 -3.65 -13.81
CA SER A 65 -16.64 -3.48 -14.32
C SER A 65 -17.58 -3.59 -13.12
N GLU A 66 -18.55 -2.68 -13.11
CA GLU A 66 -19.54 -2.40 -12.06
C GLU A 66 -20.13 -3.61 -11.32
#